data_AF-A0A534HU36-F1
#
_entry.id   AF-A0A534HU36-F1
#
_cell.length_a   1.000
_cell.length_b   1.000
_cell.length_c   1.000
_cell.angle_alpha   90.00
_cell.angle_beta   90.00
_cell.angle_gamma   90.00
#
_symmetry.space_group_name_H-M   'P 1'
#
loop_
_entity.id
_entity.type
_entity.pdbx_description
1 polymer ?
#
loop_
_entity_poly.entity_id
_entity_poly.type
_entity_poly.pdbx_seq_one_letter_code
_entity_poly.pdbx_strand_id
1 'polypeptide(L)'
;MAFCEDLPRSECDAPVPGGSWLKAKEPRDRSASVRARLLSLARDRGEDFQITLRNYLFERFLYRLSRSELRERFVLKGAMLLRLWADQPYRATVDLDLLSLGNPDPDSVARDVAAICRTGVPDDAVIFDASTIRTARSRICHSNPESSIGGALSTQINMSLLQSQGN
;
A
#
# COMPACT_ATOMS: atom_id res chain seq x y z
N MET A 1 32.30 74.17 0.95
CA MET A 1 33.53 73.36 1.09
C MET A 1 33.14 72.05 1.76
N ALA A 2 33.19 70.85 1.17
CA ALA A 2 33.40 70.37 -0.18
C ALA A 2 32.62 69.02 -0.26
N PHE A 3 31.98 68.77 -1.41
CA PHE A 3 31.39 67.48 -1.76
C PHE A 3 32.52 66.43 -1.82
N CYS A 4 32.34 65.27 -1.18
CA CYS A 4 33.23 64.13 -1.38
C CYS A 4 32.68 63.33 -2.56
N GLU A 5 33.39 63.43 -3.67
CA GLU A 5 33.13 62.77 -4.96
C GLU A 5 33.34 61.26 -4.89
N ASP A 6 32.46 60.56 -5.63
CA ASP A 6 32.72 59.40 -6.48
C ASP A 6 33.94 58.52 -6.17
N LEU A 7 33.72 57.49 -5.35
CA LEU A 7 34.53 56.28 -5.40
C LEU A 7 34.03 55.39 -6.55
N PRO A 8 34.93 54.88 -7.42
CA PRO A 8 34.52 53.99 -8.51
C PRO A 8 33.93 52.71 -7.91
N ARG A 9 32.65 52.45 -8.21
CA ARG A 9 32.04 51.14 -8.00
C ARG A 9 32.86 50.10 -8.76
N SER A 10 33.57 49.23 -8.04
CA SER A 10 34.08 47.99 -8.61
C SER A 10 32.89 47.18 -9.15
N GLU A 11 33.04 46.62 -10.35
CA GLU A 11 32.05 45.74 -10.99
C GLU A 11 31.44 44.79 -9.96
N CYS A 12 30.11 44.86 -9.81
CA CYS A 12 29.39 43.80 -9.11
C CYS A 12 29.41 42.60 -10.04
N ASP A 13 30.16 41.56 -9.67
CA ASP A 13 30.09 40.26 -10.33
C ASP A 13 28.62 39.86 -10.47
N ALA A 14 28.23 39.47 -11.69
CA ALA A 14 26.87 39.04 -11.99
C ALA A 14 26.47 37.89 -11.06
N PRO A 15 25.21 37.84 -10.58
CA PRO A 15 24.75 36.72 -9.77
C PRO A 15 24.91 35.43 -10.57
N VAL A 16 25.73 34.52 -10.03
CA VAL A 16 25.95 33.20 -10.60
C VAL A 16 24.58 32.53 -10.75
N PRO A 17 24.19 32.04 -11.95
CA PRO A 17 22.96 31.29 -12.09
C PRO A 17 23.09 30.07 -11.18
N GLY A 18 22.20 29.95 -10.19
CA GLY A 18 22.09 28.78 -9.33
C GLY A 18 21.68 27.57 -10.16
N GLY A 19 22.64 26.98 -10.88
CA GLY A 19 22.45 25.72 -11.58
C GLY A 19 22.09 24.67 -10.55
N SER A 20 20.88 24.13 -10.67
CA SER A 20 20.39 23.07 -9.79
C SER A 20 21.18 21.78 -10.07
N TRP A 21 22.35 21.65 -9.44
CA TRP A 21 23.11 20.39 -9.38
C TRP A 21 22.60 19.48 -8.27
N LEU A 22 21.30 19.55 -7.94
CA LEU A 22 20.66 18.47 -7.22
C LEU A 22 20.51 17.32 -8.21
N LYS A 23 21.56 16.51 -8.34
CA LYS A 23 21.40 15.12 -8.80
C LYS A 23 20.19 14.58 -8.04
N ALA A 24 19.19 14.06 -8.75
CA ALA A 24 18.05 13.40 -8.12
C ALA A 24 18.60 12.36 -7.15
N LYS A 25 18.54 12.68 -5.85
CA LYS A 25 19.08 11.82 -4.81
C LYS A 25 18.28 10.52 -4.89
N GLU A 26 18.98 9.40 -5.07
CA GLU A 26 18.36 8.08 -5.01
C GLU A 26 17.43 7.99 -3.80
N PRO A 27 16.28 7.28 -3.90
CA PRO A 27 15.23 7.36 -2.90
C PRO A 27 15.79 7.08 -1.50
N ARG A 28 15.94 8.17 -0.76
CA ARG A 28 16.19 8.24 0.67
C ARG A 28 15.09 7.40 1.31
N ASP A 29 15.42 6.17 1.71
CA ASP A 29 14.53 5.19 2.34
C ASP A 29 13.09 5.23 1.81
N ARG A 30 12.80 4.40 0.80
CA ARG A 30 11.49 4.32 0.14
C ARG A 30 10.36 4.10 1.15
N SER A 31 10.59 3.32 2.19
CA SER A 31 9.55 3.03 3.17
C SER A 31 9.32 4.18 4.14
N ALA A 32 10.36 4.90 4.56
CA ALA A 32 10.18 6.16 5.29
C ALA A 32 9.40 7.18 4.46
N SER A 33 9.68 7.26 3.15
CA SER A 33 8.95 8.13 2.23
C SER A 33 7.46 7.76 2.13
N VAL A 34 7.15 6.47 1.93
CA VAL A 34 5.77 5.97 1.90
C VAL A 34 5.08 6.22 3.24
N ARG A 35 5.74 5.92 4.37
CA ARG A 35 5.20 6.16 5.71
C ARG A 35 4.90 7.63 5.96
N ALA A 36 5.78 8.54 5.57
CA ALA A 36 5.57 9.97 5.70
C ALA A 36 4.37 10.46 4.88
N ARG A 37 4.21 9.95 3.65
CA ARG A 37 3.04 10.24 2.80
C ARG A 37 1.74 9.73 3.41
N LEU A 38 1.74 8.50 3.94
CA LEU A 38 0.58 7.93 4.61
C LEU A 38 0.23 8.69 5.89
N LEU A 39 1.23 9.19 6.64
CA LEU A 39 1.01 10.04 7.81
C LEU A 39 0.38 11.39 7.42
N SER A 40 0.85 12.01 6.33
CA SER A 40 0.22 13.23 5.81
C SER A 40 -1.23 12.97 5.41
N LEU A 41 -1.47 11.90 4.65
CA LEU A 41 -2.80 11.53 4.18
C LEU A 41 -3.78 11.28 5.34
N ALA A 42 -3.32 10.60 6.40
CA ALA A 42 -4.13 10.36 7.59
C ALA A 42 -4.53 11.67 8.27
N ARG A 43 -3.60 12.64 8.38
CA ARG A 43 -3.86 13.96 8.95
C ARG A 43 -4.83 14.76 8.10
N ASP A 44 -4.64 14.77 6.79
CA ASP A 44 -5.49 15.52 5.84
C ASP A 44 -6.94 15.01 5.87
N ARG A 45 -7.12 13.71 6.11
CA ARG A 45 -8.44 13.07 6.23
C ARG A 45 -9.01 13.09 7.65
N GLY A 46 -8.24 13.52 8.66
CA GLY A 46 -8.62 13.43 10.06
C GLY A 46 -8.86 12.01 10.56
N GLU A 47 -8.19 11.00 9.97
CA GLU A 47 -8.34 9.58 10.33
C GLU A 47 -7.12 9.03 11.07
N ASP A 48 -7.30 7.93 11.80
CA ASP A 48 -6.20 7.23 12.47
C ASP A 48 -5.19 6.70 11.43
N PHE A 49 -3.90 6.88 11.69
CA PHE A 49 -2.83 6.42 10.81
C PHE A 49 -2.90 4.91 10.52
N GLN A 50 -3.29 4.09 11.49
CA GLN A 50 -3.44 2.64 11.33
C GLN A 50 -4.53 2.30 10.31
N ILE A 51 -5.61 3.09 10.24
CA ILE A 51 -6.64 2.93 9.22
C ILE A 51 -6.00 3.16 7.85
N THR A 52 -5.35 4.32 7.65
CA THR A 52 -4.69 4.67 6.38
C THR A 52 -3.67 3.62 5.96
N LEU A 53 -2.81 3.19 6.89
CA LEU A 53 -1.80 2.17 6.66
C LEU A 53 -2.42 0.83 6.26
N ARG A 54 -3.44 0.36 6.98
CA ARG A 54 -4.10 -0.91 6.67
C ARG A 54 -4.74 -0.91 5.30
N ASN A 55 -5.42 0.18 4.92
CA ASN A 55 -6.01 0.28 3.58
C ASN A 55 -4.93 0.29 2.49
N TYR A 56 -3.83 0.99 2.71
CA TYR A 56 -2.69 0.94 1.80
C TYR A 56 -2.19 -0.49 1.61
N LEU A 57 -2.03 -1.27 2.70
CA LEU A 57 -1.61 -2.67 2.63
C LEU A 57 -2.63 -3.54 1.87
N PHE A 58 -3.92 -3.35 2.09
CA PHE A 58 -4.98 -4.03 1.34
C PHE A 58 -4.95 -3.69 -0.15
N GLU A 59 -4.81 -2.42 -0.51
CA GLU A 59 -4.65 -1.99 -1.89
C GLU A 59 -3.40 -2.60 -2.54
N ARG A 60 -2.28 -2.67 -1.80
CA ARG A 60 -1.03 -3.31 -2.29
C ARG A 60 -1.19 -4.82 -2.46
N PHE A 61 -1.99 -5.48 -1.62
CA PHE A 61 -2.35 -6.88 -1.81
C PHE A 61 -3.23 -7.07 -3.06
N LEU A 62 -4.28 -6.27 -3.20
CA LEU A 62 -5.19 -6.31 -4.35
C LEU A 62 -4.47 -5.99 -5.66
N TYR A 63 -3.49 -5.07 -5.62
CA TYR A 63 -2.61 -4.81 -6.75
C TYR A 63 -1.83 -6.07 -7.14
N ARG A 64 -1.18 -6.75 -6.19
CA ARG A 64 -0.50 -8.04 -6.45
C ARG A 64 -1.46 -9.10 -7.00
N LEU A 65 -2.66 -9.22 -6.44
CA LEU A 65 -3.70 -10.12 -6.93
C LEU A 65 -4.02 -9.85 -8.40
N SER A 66 -4.26 -8.59 -8.78
CA SER A 66 -4.57 -8.23 -10.18
C SER A 66 -3.42 -8.47 -11.16
N ARG A 67 -2.18 -8.50 -10.67
CA ARG A 67 -0.97 -8.81 -11.44
C ARG A 67 -0.64 -10.31 -11.49
N SER A 68 -1.25 -11.12 -10.62
CA SER A 68 -1.02 -12.55 -10.53
C SER A 68 -1.85 -13.35 -11.53
N GLU A 69 -1.46 -14.61 -11.77
CA GLU A 69 -2.26 -15.57 -12.54
C GLU A 69 -3.57 -15.96 -11.83
N LEU A 70 -3.69 -15.64 -10.54
CA LEU A 70 -4.83 -15.99 -9.68
C LEU A 70 -5.92 -14.90 -9.66
N ARG A 71 -5.78 -13.84 -10.47
CA ARG A 71 -6.70 -12.69 -10.47
C ARG A 71 -8.18 -13.05 -10.68
N GLU A 72 -8.45 -14.09 -11.46
CA GLU A 72 -9.80 -14.57 -11.77
C GLU A 72 -10.31 -15.59 -10.74
N ARG A 73 -9.45 -16.05 -9.83
CA ARG A 73 -9.82 -17.00 -8.77
C ARG A 73 -10.33 -16.33 -7.50
N PHE A 74 -10.16 -15.01 -7.36
CA PHE A 74 -10.61 -14.28 -6.18
C PHE A 74 -11.51 -13.10 -6.55
N VAL A 75 -12.62 -12.96 -5.84
CA VAL A 75 -13.54 -11.82 -6.00
C VAL A 75 -13.54 -10.99 -4.71
N LEU A 76 -13.25 -9.69 -4.83
CA LEU A 76 -13.34 -8.74 -3.72
C LEU A 76 -14.79 -8.56 -3.25
N LYS A 77 -15.01 -8.61 -1.95
CA LYS A 77 -16.31 -8.39 -1.31
C LYS A 77 -16.17 -7.50 -0.07
N GLY A 78 -17.27 -7.33 0.67
CA GLY A 78 -17.27 -6.71 1.99
C GLY A 78 -17.02 -5.21 1.98
N ALA A 79 -16.53 -4.70 3.11
CA ALA A 79 -16.38 -3.26 3.33
C ALA A 79 -15.32 -2.61 2.43
N MET A 80 -14.30 -3.36 2.00
CA MET A 80 -13.29 -2.83 1.06
C MET A 80 -13.90 -2.53 -0.32
N LEU A 81 -14.82 -3.36 -0.80
CA LEU A 81 -15.55 -3.09 -2.05
C LEU A 81 -16.39 -1.81 -1.92
N LEU A 82 -17.16 -1.68 -0.84
CA LEU A 82 -17.99 -0.50 -0.60
C LEU A 82 -17.15 0.77 -0.50
N ARG A 83 -15.97 0.70 0.11
CA ARG A 83 -15.02 1.82 0.18
C ARG A 83 -14.56 2.30 -1.19
N LEU A 84 -14.31 1.39 -2.14
CA LEU A 84 -13.88 1.74 -3.49
C LEU A 84 -15.01 2.34 -4.34
N TRP A 85 -16.26 2.13 -3.95
CA TRP A 85 -17.45 2.53 -4.72
C TRP A 85 -18.20 3.73 -4.13
N ALA A 86 -18.00 4.06 -2.86
CA ALA A 86 -18.70 5.14 -2.18
C ALA A 86 -17.85 6.41 -2.06
N ASP A 87 -18.49 7.58 -2.25
CA ASP A 87 -17.85 8.89 -2.09
C ASP A 87 -17.42 9.20 -0.64
N GLN A 88 -18.04 8.53 0.33
CA GLN A 88 -17.65 8.60 1.74
C GLN A 88 -17.24 7.21 2.23
N PRO A 89 -16.08 7.08 2.90
CA PRO A 89 -15.63 5.80 3.41
C PRO A 89 -16.60 5.31 4.49
N TYR A 90 -17.34 4.25 4.16
CA TYR A 90 -18.07 3.45 5.15
C TYR A 90 -17.04 2.93 6.17
N ARG A 91 -17.44 2.85 7.46
CA ARG A 91 -16.68 2.37 8.63
C ARG A 91 -15.31 1.75 8.31
N ALA A 92 -14.26 2.17 9.02
CA ALA A 92 -12.91 1.61 8.93
C ALA A 92 -12.90 0.09 8.67
N THR A 93 -12.43 -0.29 7.48
CA THR A 93 -12.32 -1.68 7.01
C THR A 93 -11.28 -2.39 7.87
N VAL A 94 -11.68 -3.40 8.64
CA VAL A 94 -10.78 -4.16 9.53
C VAL A 94 -10.16 -5.33 8.79
N ASP A 95 -10.95 -5.98 7.94
CA ASP A 95 -10.60 -7.21 7.24
C ASP A 95 -10.70 -7.03 5.72
N LEU A 96 -9.91 -7.81 4.98
CA LEU A 96 -10.01 -7.91 3.52
C LEU A 96 -10.80 -9.16 3.16
N ASP A 97 -12.04 -8.98 2.72
CA ASP A 97 -12.93 -10.08 2.35
C ASP A 97 -12.76 -10.47 0.88
N LEU A 98 -12.32 -11.71 0.65
CA LEU A 98 -12.17 -12.31 -0.69
C LEU A 98 -12.98 -13.60 -0.78
N LEU A 99 -13.70 -13.78 -1.88
CA LEU A 99 -14.29 -15.07 -2.24
C LEU A 99 -13.32 -15.83 -3.14
N SER A 100 -12.91 -17.03 -2.72
CA SER A 100 -12.17 -17.95 -3.58
C SER A 100 -13.12 -18.72 -4.49
N LEU A 101 -12.77 -18.85 -5.76
CA LEU A 101 -13.42 -19.69 -6.75
C LEU A 101 -12.58 -20.95 -6.98
N GLY A 102 -13.24 -22.11 -7.00
CA GLY A 102 -12.60 -23.41 -7.18
C GLY A 102 -12.45 -24.18 -5.86
N ASN A 103 -11.28 -24.80 -5.64
CA ASN A 103 -11.06 -25.69 -4.49
C ASN A 103 -11.12 -24.92 -3.14
N PRO A 104 -12.09 -25.21 -2.25
CA PRO A 104 -12.23 -24.55 -0.95
C PRO A 104 -11.36 -25.20 0.13
N ASP A 105 -10.37 -25.99 -0.25
CA ASP A 105 -9.39 -26.57 0.66
C ASP A 105 -8.52 -25.47 1.29
N PRO A 106 -8.40 -25.41 2.64
CA PRO A 106 -7.60 -24.40 3.33
C PRO A 106 -6.15 -24.33 2.85
N ASP A 107 -5.51 -25.47 2.60
CA ASP A 107 -4.11 -25.52 2.17
C ASP A 107 -3.94 -25.05 0.72
N SER A 108 -4.94 -25.33 -0.13
CA SER A 108 -5.02 -24.74 -1.47
C SER A 108 -5.10 -23.21 -1.39
N VAL A 109 -6.00 -22.66 -0.58
CA VAL A 109 -6.15 -21.21 -0.43
C VAL A 109 -4.89 -20.57 0.16
N ALA A 110 -4.27 -21.19 1.17
CA ALA A 110 -3.02 -20.71 1.74
C ALA A 110 -1.91 -20.61 0.68
N ARG A 111 -1.78 -21.63 -0.19
CA ARG A 111 -0.81 -21.64 -1.30
C ARG A 111 -1.08 -20.55 -2.32
N ASP A 112 -2.35 -20.38 -2.70
CA ASP A 112 -2.77 -19.34 -3.65
C ASP A 112 -2.46 -17.95 -3.10
N VAL A 113 -2.79 -17.69 -1.84
CA VAL A 113 -2.49 -16.40 -1.21
C VAL A 113 -0.98 -16.17 -1.07
N ALA A 114 -0.21 -17.21 -0.73
CA ALA A 114 1.25 -17.12 -0.71
C ALA A 114 1.84 -16.79 -2.09
N ALA A 115 1.25 -17.32 -3.17
CA ALA A 115 1.65 -17.01 -4.54
C ALA A 115 1.32 -15.56 -4.90
N ILE A 116 0.16 -15.04 -4.47
CA ILE A 116 -0.19 -13.61 -4.62
C ILE A 116 0.85 -12.73 -3.92
N CYS A 117 1.20 -13.03 -2.67
CA CYS A 117 2.20 -12.28 -1.90
C CYS A 117 3.57 -12.22 -2.58
N ARG A 118 3.96 -13.27 -3.31
CA ARG A 118 5.22 -13.36 -4.07
C ARG A 118 5.17 -12.76 -5.47
N THR A 119 4.03 -12.25 -5.91
CA THR A 119 3.89 -11.66 -7.25
C THR A 119 4.80 -10.43 -7.37
N GLY A 120 5.67 -10.44 -8.38
CA GLY A 120 6.62 -9.36 -8.64
C GLY A 120 5.90 -8.06 -9.02
N VAL A 121 6.17 -7.00 -8.27
CA VAL A 121 5.60 -5.66 -8.45
C VAL A 121 6.68 -4.59 -8.27
N PRO A 122 6.50 -3.37 -8.82
CA PRO A 122 7.38 -2.25 -8.48
C PRO A 122 7.46 -2.03 -6.97
N ASP A 123 8.61 -1.55 -6.48
CA ASP A 123 8.83 -1.34 -5.05
C ASP A 123 7.79 -0.38 -4.44
N ASP A 124 6.89 -0.98 -3.65
CA ASP A 124 5.83 -0.33 -2.92
C ASP A 124 6.10 -0.29 -1.40
N ALA A 125 7.33 -0.63 -0.99
CA ALA A 125 7.77 -0.70 0.40
C ALA A 125 6.94 -1.64 1.29
N VAL A 126 6.24 -2.63 0.72
CA VAL A 126 5.46 -3.62 1.49
C VAL A 126 6.07 -5.01 1.40
N ILE A 127 6.24 -5.66 2.56
CA ILE A 127 6.52 -7.08 2.66
C ILE A 127 5.30 -7.81 3.20
N PHE A 128 4.97 -8.91 2.53
CA PHE A 128 4.02 -9.91 3.00
C PHE A 128 4.80 -11.11 3.52
N ASP A 129 4.65 -11.42 4.81
CA ASP A 129 5.27 -12.62 5.37
C ASP A 129 4.39 -13.85 5.12
N ALA A 130 4.70 -14.57 4.04
CA ALA A 130 3.96 -15.76 3.66
C ALA A 130 4.04 -16.90 4.71
N SER A 131 5.01 -16.89 5.63
CA SER A 131 5.11 -17.88 6.71
C SER A 131 4.04 -17.68 7.80
N THR A 132 3.50 -16.47 7.88
CA THR A 132 2.47 -16.09 8.86
C THR A 132 1.05 -16.38 8.39
N ILE A 133 0.88 -16.92 7.17
CA ILE A 133 -0.43 -17.26 6.63
C ILE A 133 -1.10 -18.27 7.56
N ARG A 134 -2.29 -17.93 8.03
CA ARG A 134 -3.17 -18.81 8.81
C ARG A 134 -4.51 -18.89 8.11
N THR A 135 -4.96 -20.11 7.85
CA THR A 135 -6.28 -20.38 7.26
C THR A 135 -7.17 -21.04 8.29
N ALA A 136 -8.36 -20.48 8.48
CA ALA A 136 -9.39 -21.06 9.33
C ALA A 136 -10.68 -21.24 8.53
N ARG A 137 -11.36 -22.36 8.75
CA ARG A 137 -12.71 -22.56 8.20
C ARG A 137 -13.66 -21.60 8.92
N SER A 138 -14.29 -20.71 8.16
CA SER A 138 -15.37 -19.89 8.72
C SER A 138 -16.57 -20.78 8.97
N ARG A 139 -17.19 -20.64 10.14
CA ARG A 139 -18.45 -21.32 10.49
C ARG A 139 -19.66 -20.71 9.76
N ILE A 140 -19.46 -19.61 9.05
CA ILE A 140 -20.54 -18.91 8.34
C ILE A 140 -20.77 -19.57 6.98
N CYS A 141 -21.80 -20.41 6.91
CA CYS A 141 -22.30 -21.03 5.70
C CYS A 141 -23.01 -19.97 4.85
N HIS A 142 -22.31 -19.31 3.93
CA HIS A 142 -22.97 -18.60 2.83
C HIS A 142 -23.31 -19.63 1.75
N SER A 143 -24.25 -20.55 2.03
CA SER A 143 -24.72 -21.49 1.02
C SER A 143 -25.55 -20.75 -0.01
N ASN A 144 -24.98 -20.55 -1.20
CA ASN A 144 -25.78 -20.25 -2.39
C ASN A 144 -26.19 -21.61 -3.00
N PRO A 145 -27.49 -21.91 -3.17
CA PRO A 145 -27.95 -23.24 -3.57
C PRO A 145 -27.51 -23.68 -4.98
N GLU A 146 -26.98 -22.76 -5.80
CA GLU A 146 -26.52 -23.07 -7.17
C GLU A 146 -25.01 -23.32 -7.31
N SER A 147 -24.21 -23.01 -6.28
CA SER A 147 -22.76 -23.25 -6.32
C SER A 147 -22.42 -24.44 -5.44
N SER A 148 -22.40 -25.63 -6.04
CA SER A 148 -21.78 -26.79 -5.41
C SER A 148 -20.33 -26.43 -5.05
N ILE A 149 -20.00 -26.49 -3.76
CA ILE A 149 -18.63 -26.43 -3.21
C ILE A 149 -18.05 -24.99 -3.12
N GLY A 150 -18.40 -24.26 -2.05
CA GLY A 150 -17.78 -22.99 -1.70
C GLY A 150 -17.80 -22.74 -0.20
N GLY A 151 -16.96 -23.44 0.55
CA GLY A 151 -16.76 -23.15 1.98
C GLY A 151 -16.10 -21.79 2.16
N ALA A 152 -16.63 -20.94 3.04
CA ALA A 152 -15.99 -19.67 3.38
C ALA A 152 -14.72 -19.95 4.22
N LEU A 153 -13.57 -19.50 3.74
CA LEU A 153 -12.29 -19.57 4.46
C LEU A 153 -11.87 -18.16 4.86
N SER A 154 -11.46 -18.00 6.11
CA SER A 154 -10.78 -16.79 6.57
C SER A 154 -9.27 -17.02 6.49
N THR A 155 -8.56 -16.06 5.90
CA THR A 155 -7.10 -16.08 5.80
C THR A 155 -6.53 -14.85 6.49
N GLN A 156 -5.62 -15.04 7.44
CA GLN A 156 -4.90 -13.98 8.13
C GLN A 156 -3.43 -13.99 7.73
N ILE A 157 -2.86 -12.80 7.52
CA ILE A 157 -1.48 -12.59 7.07
C ILE A 157 -0.92 -11.35 7.74
N ASN A 158 0.31 -11.43 8.24
CA ASN A 158 1.03 -10.26 8.70
C ASN A 158 1.59 -9.47 7.51
N MET A 159 1.29 -8.18 7.52
CA MET A 159 1.70 -7.23 6.49
C MET A 159 2.41 -6.06 7.18
N SER A 160 3.59 -5.69 6.69
CA SER A 160 4.35 -4.58 7.25
C SER A 160 5.04 -3.76 6.15
N LEU A 161 5.31 -2.50 6.47
CA LEU A 161 6.23 -1.71 5.66
C LEU A 161 7.65 -2.26 5.88
N LEU A 162 8.41 -2.36 4.80
CA LEU A 162 9.86 -2.56 4.84
C LEU A 162 10.45 -1.57 5.84
N GLN A 163 11.10 -1.99 6.91
CA GLN A 163 11.88 -1.05 7.71
C GLN A 163 13.24 -0.95 7.04
N SER A 164 13.62 0.22 6.55
CA SER A 164 15.01 0.43 6.15
C SER A 164 15.86 0.30 7.39
N GLN A 165 16.67 -0.76 7.45
CA GLN A 165 17.81 -0.79 8.33
C GLN A 165 18.75 0.31 7.83
N GLY A 166 18.72 1.46 8.48
CA GLY A 166 19.69 2.51 8.24
C GLY A 166 21.07 2.00 8.67
N ASN A 167 22.00 1.95 7.72
CA ASN A 167 23.43 1.89 8.00
C ASN A 167 24.04 3.21 7.52
#